data_AF-A0A839WFD1-F1
#
_entry.id   AF-A0A839WFD1-F1
#
_cell.length_a   1.000
_cell.length_b   1.000
_cell.length_c   1.000
_cell.angle_alpha   90.00
_cell.angle_beta   90.00
_cell.angle_gamma   90.00
#
_symmetry.space_group_name_H-M   'P 1'
#
loop_
_entity.id
_entity.type
_entity.pdbx_description
1 polymer ?
#
loop_
_entity_poly.entity_id
_entity_poly.type
_entity_poly.pdbx_seq_one_letter_code
_entity_poly.pdbx_strand_id
1 'polypeptide(L)'
;MTQSNPSALTGDTTLLSRNGEGRRGPARRAEHFLEQVMFQSRWLLAPLYVGLVGALLMIGWRFALELVHALPLLIHGTENDIILIVLGLVDLTMVGNLVLMVIFSGYENFVSKIDVAGHADRPEWMGKLDFSALKVKLIASIVAISSIQILKTFMNVSEVSDRDLMWLVAIHVTFIVSGVLLATMDVLVKKSHAH
;
A
#
# COMPACT_ATOMS: atom_id res chain seq x y z
N MET A 1 -9.49 -85.53 29.75
CA MET A 1 -10.60 -84.63 30.15
C MET A 1 -10.07 -83.21 30.01
N THR A 2 -10.55 -82.30 29.17
CA THR A 2 -11.72 -82.26 28.30
C THR A 2 -11.51 -81.06 27.34
N GLN A 3 -11.74 -81.27 26.03
CA GLN A 3 -12.41 -80.39 25.03
C GLN A 3 -12.17 -78.87 25.06
N SER A 4 -11.56 -78.28 24.01
CA SER A 4 -12.15 -77.85 22.72
C SER A 4 -12.93 -76.53 22.78
N ASN A 5 -12.40 -75.54 22.06
CA ASN A 5 -13.12 -74.34 21.61
C ASN A 5 -14.35 -74.74 20.76
N PRO A 6 -15.46 -73.98 20.83
CA PRO A 6 -15.82 -73.25 19.61
C PRO A 6 -16.41 -71.84 19.85
N SER A 7 -16.14 -70.99 18.85
CA SER A 7 -16.72 -69.70 18.53
C SER A 7 -18.26 -69.67 18.47
N ALA A 8 -18.85 -68.54 18.89
CA ALA A 8 -19.93 -67.77 18.23
C ALA A 8 -20.99 -67.25 19.21
N LEU A 9 -20.97 -65.94 19.49
CA LEU A 9 -22.10 -65.05 19.83
C LEU A 9 -21.53 -63.62 19.70
N THR A 10 -21.51 -63.00 18.51
CA THR A 10 -22.62 -62.26 17.91
C THR A 10 -23.32 -61.36 18.93
N GLY A 11 -22.82 -60.13 19.03
CA GLY A 11 -23.40 -59.04 19.82
C GLY A 11 -23.02 -57.73 19.15
N ASP A 12 -23.86 -57.32 18.21
CA ASP A 12 -23.84 -56.04 17.48
C ASP A 12 -23.34 -54.85 18.32
N THR A 13 -22.14 -54.38 18.04
CA THR A 13 -21.71 -53.00 18.37
C THR A 13 -21.75 -52.10 17.13
N THR A 14 -22.45 -52.52 16.08
CA THR A 14 -22.64 -51.75 14.83
C THR A 14 -23.71 -50.65 14.94
N LEU A 15 -24.42 -50.52 16.07
CA LEU A 15 -25.51 -49.53 16.24
C LEU A 15 -25.13 -48.25 16.98
N LEU A 16 -23.97 -47.66 16.67
CA LEU A 16 -23.76 -46.21 16.82
C LEU A 16 -23.25 -45.57 15.52
N SER A 17 -23.61 -46.16 14.37
CA SER A 17 -23.76 -45.41 13.13
C SER A 17 -25.13 -44.75 13.12
N ARG A 18 -25.27 -43.60 13.79
CA ARG A 18 -26.45 -42.75 13.59
C ARG A 18 -26.12 -41.27 13.77
N ASN A 19 -26.10 -40.60 12.62
CA ASN A 19 -26.46 -39.21 12.42
C ASN A 19 -25.55 -38.12 13.03
N GLY A 20 -24.54 -37.75 12.24
CA GLY A 20 -24.02 -36.39 12.15
C GLY A 20 -23.99 -35.83 10.73
N GLU A 21 -24.56 -36.53 9.74
CA GLU A 21 -24.74 -35.98 8.39
C GLU A 21 -25.97 -35.08 8.37
N GLY A 22 -25.80 -33.77 8.21
CA GLY A 22 -26.97 -32.93 7.96
C GLY A 22 -26.85 -31.42 8.11
N ARG A 23 -25.71 -30.78 7.79
CA ARG A 23 -25.68 -29.32 7.52
C ARG A 23 -24.70 -28.92 6.41
N ARG A 24 -24.59 -29.71 5.33
CA ARG A 24 -23.69 -29.42 4.19
C ARG A 24 -24.54 -29.13 2.94
N GLY A 25 -24.75 -27.86 2.58
CA GLY A 25 -25.53 -27.51 1.38
C GLY A 25 -25.26 -26.11 0.79
N PRO A 26 -25.36 -25.01 1.57
CA PRO A 26 -25.13 -23.65 1.05
C PRO A 26 -23.73 -23.07 1.32
N ALA A 27 -23.14 -23.39 2.48
CA ALA A 27 -21.89 -22.77 2.95
C ALA A 27 -20.69 -23.05 2.03
N ARG A 28 -20.54 -24.28 1.52
CA ARG A 28 -19.45 -24.65 0.60
C ARG A 28 -19.51 -23.95 -0.75
N ARG A 29 -20.70 -23.64 -1.27
CA ARG A 29 -20.87 -22.97 -2.56
C ARG A 29 -20.54 -21.48 -2.45
N ALA A 30 -20.87 -20.88 -1.30
CA ALA A 30 -20.46 -19.52 -0.97
C ALA A 30 -18.95 -19.42 -0.72
N GLU A 31 -18.34 -20.40 -0.04
CA GLU A 31 -16.88 -20.49 0.12
C GLU A 31 -16.19 -20.58 -1.24
N HIS A 32 -16.63 -21.49 -2.12
CA HIS A 32 -15.99 -21.68 -3.41
C HIS A 32 -16.16 -20.46 -4.34
N PHE A 33 -17.30 -19.77 -4.28
CA PHE A 33 -17.51 -18.50 -4.98
C PHE A 33 -16.60 -17.39 -4.43
N LEU A 34 -16.44 -17.29 -3.10
CA LEU A 34 -15.51 -16.36 -2.46
C LEU A 34 -14.06 -16.64 -2.83
N GLU A 35 -13.64 -17.91 -2.83
CA GLU A 35 -12.32 -18.34 -3.28
C GLU A 35 -12.08 -17.92 -4.73
N GLN A 36 -13.03 -18.21 -5.62
CA GLN A 36 -12.89 -17.91 -7.05
C GLN A 36 -12.86 -16.39 -7.33
N VAL A 37 -13.65 -15.59 -6.61
CA VAL A 37 -13.60 -14.13 -6.66
C VAL A 37 -12.26 -13.60 -6.13
N MET A 38 -11.74 -14.16 -5.04
CA MET A 38 -10.43 -13.82 -4.47
C MET A 38 -9.25 -14.19 -5.39
N PHE A 39 -9.36 -15.29 -6.15
CA PHE A 39 -8.36 -15.64 -7.16
C PHE A 39 -8.42 -14.72 -8.38
N GLN A 40 -9.62 -14.33 -8.81
CA GLN A 40 -9.82 -13.53 -10.01
C GLN A 40 -9.52 -12.03 -9.79
N SER A 41 -9.58 -11.54 -8.55
CA SER A 41 -9.17 -10.16 -8.21
C SER A 41 -7.69 -9.87 -8.50
N ARG A 42 -6.83 -10.90 -8.64
CA ARG A 42 -5.43 -10.74 -9.07
C ARG A 42 -5.31 -10.14 -10.46
N TRP A 43 -6.19 -10.53 -11.38
CA TRP A 43 -6.20 -10.01 -12.75
C TRP A 43 -6.62 -8.54 -12.83
N LEU A 44 -7.35 -8.03 -11.84
CA LEU A 44 -7.71 -6.62 -11.76
C LEU A 44 -6.53 -5.73 -11.35
N LEU A 45 -5.60 -6.25 -10.55
CA LEU A 45 -4.42 -5.52 -10.09
C LEU A 45 -3.35 -5.35 -11.18
N ALA A 46 -3.18 -6.35 -12.06
CA ALA A 46 -2.21 -6.30 -13.15
C ALA A 46 -2.31 -5.05 -14.04
N PRO A 47 -3.49 -4.70 -14.63
CA PRO A 47 -3.62 -3.48 -15.43
C PRO A 47 -3.45 -2.20 -14.61
N LEU A 48 -3.81 -2.21 -13.32
CA LEU A 48 -3.57 -1.08 -12.42
C LEU A 48 -2.07 -0.80 -12.25
N TYR A 49 -1.25 -1.83 -12.04
CA TYR A 49 0.20 -1.66 -11.93
C TYR A 49 0.83 -1.22 -13.25
N VAL A 50 0.36 -1.74 -14.38
CA VAL A 50 0.79 -1.24 -15.70
C VAL A 50 0.47 0.25 -15.85
N GLY A 51 -0.74 0.66 -15.42
CA GLY A 51 -1.11 2.08 -15.38
C GLY A 51 -0.20 2.93 -14.48
N LEU A 52 0.17 2.43 -13.29
CA LEU A 52 1.08 3.12 -12.38
C LEU A 52 2.50 3.24 -12.94
N VAL A 53 3.00 2.21 -13.63
CA VAL A 53 4.29 2.27 -14.35
C VAL A 53 4.21 3.30 -15.49
N GLY A 54 3.12 3.32 -16.25
CA GLY A 54 2.87 4.35 -17.26
C GLY A 54 2.84 5.76 -16.67
N ALA A 55 2.23 5.94 -15.50
CA ALA A 55 2.23 7.21 -14.79
C ALA A 55 3.63 7.63 -14.34
N LEU A 56 4.46 6.70 -13.85
CA LEU A 56 5.87 6.97 -13.54
C LEU A 56 6.64 7.43 -14.77
N LEU A 57 6.45 6.78 -15.92
CA LEU A 57 7.08 7.19 -17.18
C LEU A 57 6.63 8.59 -17.60
N MET A 58 5.34 8.90 -17.46
CA MET A 58 4.80 10.22 -17.76
C MET A 58 5.40 11.31 -16.85
N ILE A 59 5.52 11.04 -15.55
CA ILE A 59 6.17 11.94 -14.59
C ILE A 59 7.65 12.13 -14.95
N GLY A 60 8.37 11.04 -15.25
CA GLY A 60 9.79 11.11 -15.67
C GLY A 60 9.99 11.92 -16.95
N TRP A 61 9.09 11.77 -17.92
CA TRP A 61 9.09 12.58 -19.13
C TRP A 61 8.84 14.06 -18.84
N ARG A 62 7.84 14.37 -18.00
CA ARG A 62 7.57 15.76 -17.56
C ARG A 62 8.75 16.38 -16.83
N PHE A 63 9.39 15.62 -15.94
CA PHE A 63 10.60 16.06 -15.24
C PHE A 63 11.73 16.40 -16.20
N ALA A 64 11.99 15.55 -17.21
CA ALA A 64 13.00 15.83 -18.22
C ALA A 64 12.67 17.09 -19.04
N LEU A 65 11.40 17.30 -19.40
CA LEU A 65 10.97 18.51 -20.08
C LEU A 65 11.17 19.76 -19.22
N GLU A 66 10.76 19.75 -17.95
CA GLU A 66 10.97 20.88 -17.03
C GLU A 66 12.45 21.18 -16.84
N LEU A 67 13.30 20.14 -16.77
CA LEU A 67 14.74 20.30 -16.66
C LEU A 67 15.33 21.02 -17.90
N VAL A 68 14.86 20.68 -19.10
CA VAL A 68 15.28 21.38 -20.32
C VAL A 68 14.76 22.83 -20.34
N HIS A 69 13.53 23.08 -19.89
CA HIS A 69 12.98 24.44 -19.74
C HIS A 69 13.72 25.28 -18.70
N ALA A 70 14.36 24.64 -17.70
CA ALA A 70 15.14 25.35 -16.70
C ALA A 70 16.43 25.96 -17.26
N LEU A 71 17.03 25.38 -18.31
CA LEU A 71 18.29 25.85 -18.88
C LEU A 71 18.28 27.34 -19.28
N PRO A 72 17.31 27.86 -20.07
CA PRO A 72 17.26 29.28 -20.38
C PRO A 72 16.99 30.16 -19.15
N LEU A 73 16.22 29.67 -18.17
CA LEU A 73 15.94 30.39 -16.92
C LEU A 73 17.21 30.62 -16.09
N LEU A 74 18.20 29.73 -16.14
CA LEU A 74 19.46 29.92 -15.42
C LEU A 74 20.26 31.13 -15.91
N ILE A 75 20.04 31.56 -17.16
CA ILE A 75 20.78 32.67 -17.79
C ILE A 75 19.96 33.97 -17.76
N HIS A 76 18.63 33.87 -17.96
CA HIS A 76 17.76 35.02 -18.17
C HIS A 76 16.63 35.16 -17.15
N GLY A 77 16.41 34.17 -16.30
CA GLY A 77 15.33 34.15 -15.31
C GLY A 77 15.65 34.95 -14.07
N THR A 78 14.61 35.32 -13.35
CA THR A 78 14.73 35.93 -12.02
C THR A 78 15.03 34.86 -10.96
N GLU A 79 15.46 35.29 -9.77
CA GLU A 79 15.67 34.38 -8.63
C GLU A 79 14.38 33.60 -8.29
N ASN A 80 13.22 34.26 -8.35
CA ASN A 80 11.92 33.63 -8.12
C ASN A 80 11.62 32.55 -9.16
N ASP A 81 11.92 32.79 -10.44
CA ASP A 81 11.69 31.82 -11.50
C ASP A 81 12.53 30.55 -11.29
N ILE A 82 13.79 30.73 -10.87
CA ILE A 82 14.70 29.63 -10.57
C ILE A 82 14.19 28.81 -9.37
N ILE A 83 13.72 29.48 -8.31
CA ILE A 83 13.13 28.78 -7.15
C ILE A 83 11.88 28.02 -7.56
N LEU A 84 10.98 28.63 -8.33
CA LEU A 84 9.73 28.02 -8.76
C LEU A 84 9.95 26.76 -9.61
N ILE A 85 10.94 26.78 -10.52
CA ILE A 85 11.23 25.61 -11.34
C ILE A 85 11.88 24.49 -10.53
N VAL A 86 12.79 24.81 -9.61
CA VAL A 86 13.35 23.82 -8.67
C VAL A 86 12.25 23.20 -7.83
N LEU A 87 11.33 24.02 -7.31
CA LEU A 87 10.24 23.57 -6.47
C LEU A 87 9.25 22.66 -7.23
N GLY A 88 9.02 22.93 -8.52
CA GLY A 88 8.28 22.04 -9.42
C GLY A 88 8.99 20.71 -9.67
N LEU A 89 10.30 20.73 -9.93
CA LEU A 89 11.09 19.52 -10.11
C LEU A 89 11.06 18.64 -8.84
N VAL A 90 11.23 19.23 -7.65
CA VAL A 90 11.14 18.50 -6.37
C VAL A 90 9.75 17.88 -6.22
N ASP A 91 8.68 18.61 -6.51
CA ASP A 91 7.31 18.09 -6.45
C ASP A 91 7.11 16.85 -7.35
N LEU A 92 7.54 16.93 -8.62
CA LEU A 92 7.48 15.78 -9.53
C LEU A 92 8.25 14.57 -8.98
N THR A 93 9.43 14.77 -8.37
CA THR A 93 10.18 13.66 -7.75
C THR A 93 9.45 13.07 -6.55
N MET A 94 8.81 13.89 -5.73
CA MET A 94 8.08 13.44 -4.55
C MET A 94 6.84 12.64 -4.95
N VAL A 95 6.09 13.09 -5.96
CA VAL A 95 4.98 12.32 -6.54
C VAL A 95 5.47 11.00 -7.12
N GLY A 96 6.60 11.00 -7.83
CA GLY A 96 7.25 9.78 -8.34
C GLY A 96 7.58 8.78 -7.23
N ASN A 97 8.19 9.24 -6.13
CA ASN A 97 8.49 8.39 -4.97
C ASN A 97 7.21 7.81 -4.31
N LEU A 98 6.13 8.58 -4.26
CA LEU A 98 4.85 8.10 -3.77
C LEU A 98 4.29 6.98 -4.65
N VAL A 99 4.30 7.16 -5.98
CA VAL A 99 3.83 6.13 -6.92
C VAL A 99 4.68 4.87 -6.81
N LEU A 100 6.00 5.01 -6.73
CA LEU A 100 6.92 3.89 -6.58
C LEU A 100 6.63 3.09 -5.29
N MET A 101 6.40 3.79 -4.18
CA MET A 101 6.02 3.17 -2.91
C MET A 101 4.71 2.37 -3.03
N VAL A 102 3.72 2.91 -3.73
CA VAL A 102 2.43 2.22 -3.97
C VAL A 102 2.63 0.97 -4.81
N ILE A 103 3.45 1.03 -5.87
CA ILE A 103 3.77 -0.13 -6.70
C ILE A 103 4.45 -1.22 -5.88
N PHE A 104 5.51 -0.90 -5.13
CA PHE A 104 6.25 -1.89 -4.35
C PHE A 104 5.40 -2.50 -3.22
N SER A 105 4.66 -1.66 -2.48
CA SER A 105 3.72 -2.13 -1.46
C SER A 105 2.64 -3.04 -2.03
N GLY A 106 2.07 -2.66 -3.17
CA GLY A 106 1.06 -3.45 -3.85
C GLY A 106 1.60 -4.80 -4.32
N TYR A 107 2.77 -4.78 -4.97
CA TYR A 107 3.45 -5.99 -5.42
C TYR A 107 3.77 -6.95 -4.26
N GLU A 108 4.31 -6.43 -3.14
CA GLU A 108 4.63 -7.24 -1.96
C GLU A 108 3.37 -7.87 -1.35
N ASN A 109 2.29 -7.10 -1.23
CA ASN A 109 1.04 -7.54 -0.60
C ASN A 109 0.27 -8.58 -1.42
N PHE A 110 0.22 -8.42 -2.74
CA PHE A 110 -0.69 -9.19 -3.60
C PHE A 110 0.00 -10.12 -4.59
N VAL A 111 1.24 -9.84 -5.00
CA VAL A 111 1.98 -10.69 -5.94
C VAL A 111 2.94 -11.61 -5.18
N SER A 112 3.71 -11.07 -4.24
CA SER A 112 4.74 -11.83 -3.51
C SER A 112 4.17 -12.84 -2.50
N LYS A 113 3.06 -12.53 -1.80
CA LYS A 113 2.46 -13.46 -0.81
C LYS A 113 1.67 -14.62 -1.42
N ILE A 114 1.29 -14.55 -2.69
CA ILE A 114 0.49 -15.59 -3.36
C ILE A 114 1.38 -16.56 -4.17
N ASP A 115 2.67 -16.28 -4.31
CA ASP A 115 3.68 -17.18 -4.91
C ASP A 115 4.46 -17.98 -3.85
N VAL A 116 3.84 -18.24 -2.69
CA VAL A 116 4.45 -18.98 -1.56
C VAL A 116 4.08 -20.48 -1.61
N ALA A 117 3.56 -20.96 -2.74
CA ALA A 117 3.24 -22.38 -2.93
C ALA A 117 4.41 -23.21 -3.51
N GLY A 118 5.54 -22.58 -3.87
CA GLY A 118 6.72 -23.35 -4.28
C GLY A 118 7.91 -22.47 -4.64
N HIS A 119 9.04 -22.78 -4.02
CA HIS A 119 10.42 -22.32 -4.25
C HIS A 119 10.97 -21.32 -3.23
N ALA A 120 11.93 -21.87 -2.48
CA ALA A 120 12.86 -21.21 -1.61
C ALA A 120 13.92 -20.51 -2.46
N ASP A 121 13.81 -19.20 -2.63
CA ASP A 121 14.93 -18.27 -2.86
C ASP A 121 14.40 -16.83 -2.73
N ARG A 122 14.01 -16.46 -1.51
CA ARG A 122 13.68 -15.07 -1.17
C ARG A 122 14.95 -14.41 -0.62
N PRO A 123 15.56 -13.42 -1.30
CA PRO A 123 16.72 -12.73 -0.76
C PRO A 123 16.36 -11.91 0.49
N GLU A 124 17.29 -11.88 1.46
CA GLU A 124 17.03 -11.49 2.86
C GLU A 124 16.55 -10.04 3.07
N TRP A 125 16.74 -9.16 2.08
CA TRP A 125 16.32 -7.76 2.13
C TRP A 125 14.80 -7.54 1.97
N MET A 126 14.04 -8.54 1.53
CA MET A 126 12.58 -8.46 1.31
C MET A 126 11.72 -8.81 2.53
N GLY A 127 12.30 -9.25 3.64
CA GLY A 127 11.55 -9.74 4.81
C GLY A 127 11.20 -8.72 5.89
N LYS A 128 11.67 -7.47 5.79
CA LYS A 128 11.61 -6.47 6.87
C LYS A 128 10.96 -5.13 6.48
N LEU A 129 10.14 -5.09 5.43
CA LEU A 129 9.29 -3.92 5.21
C LEU A 129 8.10 -3.97 6.17
N ASP A 130 8.30 -3.40 7.36
CA ASP A 130 7.23 -3.20 8.33
C ASP A 130 6.14 -2.28 7.73
N PHE A 131 4.91 -2.78 7.64
CA PHE A 131 3.76 -2.01 7.16
C PHE A 131 3.55 -0.71 7.94
N SER A 132 3.93 -0.67 9.23
CA SER A 132 3.95 0.56 10.02
C SER A 132 4.97 1.55 9.47
N ALA A 133 6.21 1.10 9.20
CA ALA A 133 7.24 1.93 8.60
C ALA A 133 6.86 2.45 7.20
N LEU A 134 6.15 1.64 6.41
CA LEU A 134 5.65 2.06 5.10
C LEU A 134 4.58 3.16 5.22
N LYS A 135 3.61 3.01 6.14
CA LYS A 135 2.55 4.01 6.38
C LYS A 135 3.11 5.35 6.82
N VAL A 136 4.05 5.35 7.77
CA VAL A 136 4.68 6.58 8.27
C VAL A 136 5.46 7.28 7.15
N LYS A 137 6.20 6.54 6.32
CA LYS A 137 6.92 7.12 5.19
C LYS A 137 5.97 7.73 4.15
N LEU A 138 4.83 7.10 3.89
CA LEU A 138 3.82 7.64 2.96
C LEU A 138 3.27 8.99 3.44
N ILE A 139 2.91 9.08 4.71
CA ILE A 139 2.36 10.33 5.27
C ILE A 139 3.43 11.42 5.33
N ALA A 140 4.67 11.06 5.66
CA ALA A 140 5.80 11.99 5.63
C ALA A 140 5.98 12.60 4.22
N SER A 141 5.87 11.78 3.16
CA SER A 141 5.91 12.28 1.77
C SER A 141 4.75 13.22 1.45
N ILE A 142 3.51 12.90 1.87
CA ILE A 142 2.34 13.77 1.64
C ILE A 142 2.50 15.13 2.35
N VAL A 143 2.94 15.11 3.61
CA VAL A 143 3.19 16.35 4.38
C VAL A 143 4.27 17.19 3.69
N ALA A 144 5.37 16.57 3.25
CA ALA A 144 6.46 17.26 2.55
C ALA A 144 6.00 17.90 1.22
N ILE A 145 5.26 17.16 0.39
CA ILE A 145 4.66 17.68 -0.86
C ILE A 145 3.77 18.89 -0.55
N SER A 146 2.91 18.78 0.46
CA SER A 146 2.03 19.88 0.85
C SER A 146 2.79 21.12 1.34
N SER A 147 3.92 20.96 2.05
CA SER A 147 4.78 22.09 2.46
C SER A 147 5.42 22.78 1.25
N ILE A 148 5.93 22.01 0.29
CA ILE A 148 6.49 22.52 -0.97
C ILE A 148 5.46 23.34 -1.72
N GLN A 149 4.20 22.86 -1.78
CA GLN A 149 3.11 23.58 -2.43
C GLN A 149 2.84 24.93 -1.76
N ILE A 150 2.83 25.02 -0.42
CA ILE A 150 2.66 26.30 0.28
C ILE A 150 3.80 27.26 -0.05
N LEU A 151 5.05 26.78 -0.04
CA LEU A 151 6.19 27.61 -0.39
C LEU A 151 6.06 28.14 -1.83
N LYS A 152 5.61 27.31 -2.77
CA LYS A 152 5.39 27.69 -4.17
C LYS A 152 4.33 28.79 -4.29
N THR A 153 3.20 28.61 -3.59
CA THR A 153 2.12 29.59 -3.56
C THR A 153 2.55 30.89 -2.90
N PHE A 154 3.35 30.83 -1.84
CA PHE A 154 3.88 32.00 -1.15
C PHE A 154 4.81 32.84 -2.04
N MET A 155 5.64 32.19 -2.87
CA MET A 155 6.51 32.90 -3.82
C MET A 155 5.73 33.73 -4.86
N ASN A 156 4.44 33.44 -5.06
CA ASN A 156 3.56 34.18 -5.97
C ASN A 156 2.30 34.70 -5.24
N VAL A 157 2.46 35.11 -3.98
CA VAL A 157 1.32 35.47 -3.09
C VAL A 157 0.48 36.63 -3.62
N SER A 158 1.04 37.54 -4.40
CA SER A 158 0.32 38.66 -5.00
C SER A 158 -0.75 38.23 -6.02
N GLU A 159 -0.63 37.02 -6.57
CA GLU A 159 -1.57 36.47 -7.56
C GLU A 159 -2.59 35.51 -6.93
N VAL A 160 -2.52 35.28 -5.62
CA VAL A 160 -3.33 34.28 -4.91
C VAL A 160 -4.27 34.98 -3.95
N SER A 161 -5.54 34.57 -3.92
CA SER A 161 -6.50 35.16 -2.97
C SER A 161 -6.18 34.76 -1.54
N ASP A 162 -6.41 35.67 -0.58
CA ASP A 162 -6.25 35.39 0.86
C ASP A 162 -7.04 34.15 1.31
N ARG A 163 -8.22 33.94 0.70
CA ARG A 163 -9.07 32.78 0.96
C ARG A 163 -8.37 31.48 0.56
N ASP A 164 -7.78 31.44 -0.63
CA ASP A 164 -7.10 30.25 -1.14
C ASP A 164 -5.85 29.95 -0.32
N LEU A 165 -5.09 31.00 0.04
CA LEU A 165 -3.92 30.86 0.91
C LEU A 165 -4.30 30.33 2.30
N MET A 166 -5.38 30.86 2.89
CA MET A 166 -5.88 30.39 4.20
C MET A 166 -6.31 28.91 4.15
N TRP A 167 -7.02 28.48 3.11
CA TRP A 167 -7.40 27.07 2.95
C TRP A 167 -6.20 26.16 2.72
N LEU A 168 -5.20 26.62 1.95
CA LEU A 168 -3.98 25.86 1.72
C LEU A 168 -3.23 25.61 3.04
N VAL A 169 -3.11 26.64 3.87
CA VAL A 169 -2.50 26.53 5.22
C VAL A 169 -3.34 25.62 6.12
N ALA A 170 -4.67 25.77 6.13
CA ALA A 170 -5.55 24.94 6.95
C ALA A 170 -5.49 23.45 6.59
N ILE A 171 -5.45 23.12 5.30
CA ILE A 171 -5.30 21.75 4.80
C ILE A 171 -3.92 21.20 5.22
N HIS A 172 -2.86 21.98 5.09
CA HIS A 172 -1.52 21.54 5.48
C HIS A 172 -1.41 21.23 6.97
N VAL A 173 -1.97 22.11 7.83
CA VAL A 173 -2.05 21.86 9.27
C VAL A 173 -2.82 20.56 9.56
N THR A 174 -3.89 20.28 8.81
CA THR A 174 -4.65 19.03 8.94
C THR A 174 -3.78 17.81 8.60
N PHE A 175 -2.94 17.88 7.56
CA PHE A 175 -2.00 16.80 7.22
C PHE A 175 -0.92 16.60 8.28
N ILE A 176 -0.36 17.69 8.83
CA ILE A 176 0.62 17.62 9.93
C ILE A 176 -0.01 16.91 11.13
N VAL A 177 -1.19 17.37 11.57
CA VAL A 177 -1.89 16.78 12.72
C VAL A 177 -2.18 15.29 12.47
N SER A 178 -2.68 14.94 11.29
CA SER A 178 -2.95 13.54 10.92
C SER A 178 -1.69 12.68 10.96
N GLY A 179 -0.56 13.20 10.47
CA GLY A 179 0.73 12.49 10.51
C GLY A 179 1.28 12.30 11.91
N VAL A 180 1.18 13.32 12.77
CA VAL A 180 1.58 13.23 14.18
C VAL A 180 0.73 12.20 14.92
N LEU A 181 -0.59 12.20 14.72
CA LEU A 181 -1.50 11.23 15.34
C LEU A 181 -1.14 9.79 14.93
N LEU A 182 -0.86 9.54 13.65
CA LEU A 182 -0.49 8.22 13.18
C LEU A 182 0.88 7.78 13.72
N ALA A 183 1.88 8.66 13.72
CA ALA A 183 3.19 8.37 14.31
C ALA A 183 3.08 8.06 15.80
N THR A 184 2.20 8.77 16.52
CA THR A 184 1.93 8.53 17.95
C THR A 184 1.27 7.18 18.16
N MET A 185 0.28 6.81 17.33
CA MET A 185 -0.37 5.50 17.36
C MET A 185 0.66 4.37 17.18
N ASP A 186 1.56 4.49 16.20
CA ASP A 186 2.60 3.48 15.94
C ASP A 186 3.56 3.33 17.13
N VAL A 187 3.93 4.43 17.80
CA VAL A 187 4.74 4.40 19.02
C VAL A 187 4.01 3.70 20.17
N LEU A 188 2.71 3.97 20.35
CA LEU A 188 1.90 3.34 21.40
C LEU A 188 1.75 1.83 21.19
N VAL A 189 1.51 1.39 19.95
CA VAL A 189 1.42 -0.04 19.59
C VAL A 189 2.75 -0.75 19.89
N LYS A 190 3.89 -0.16 19.51
CA LYS A 190 5.22 -0.74 19.80
C LYS A 190 5.49 -0.87 21.30
N LYS A 191 5.09 0.12 22.11
CA LYS A 191 5.20 0.05 23.59
C LYS A 191 4.30 -1.03 24.19
N SER A 192 3.09 -1.22 23.65
CA SER A 192 2.16 -2.25 24.13
C SER A 192 2.64 -3.69 23.85
N HIS A 193 3.46 -3.91 22.83
CA HIS A 193 4.04 -5.22 22.50
C HIS A 193 5.38 -5.49 23.21
N ALA A 194 5.96 -4.50 23.89
CA ALA A 194 7.21 -4.62 24.65
C ALA A 194 6.98 -4.97 26.14
N HIS A 195 5.71 -5.06 26.57
CA HIS A 195 5.26 -5.53 27.87
C HIS A 195 4.52 -6.86 27.72
#